data_AF-A0A2V8WYY6-F1
#
_entry.id   AF-A0A2V8WYY6-F1
#
_cell.length_a   1.000
_cell.length_b   1.000
_cell.length_c   1.000
_cell.angle_alpha   90.00
_cell.angle_beta   90.00
_cell.angle_gamma   90.00
#
_symmetry.space_group_name_H-M   'P 1'
#
loop_
_entity.id
_entity.type
_entity.pdbx_description
1 polymer ?
#
loop_
_entity_poly.entity_id
_entity_poly.type
_entity_poly.pdbx_seq_one_letter_code
_entity_poly.pdbx_strand_id
1 'polypeptide(L)' 'MNLELAKKPIPCVEYVVVHELLHLIEQSHNERFLSLMTDYLPTWRSSKEELNRFILAAENWNH' A
#
# COMPACT_ATOMS: atom_id res chain seq x y z
N MET A 1 3.74 11.33 -0.70
CA MET A 1 3.01 10.56 -1.74
C MET A 1 3.72 10.75 -3.07
N ASN A 2 4.14 9.67 -3.73
CA ASN A 2 4.93 9.71 -4.96
C ASN A 2 4.02 9.88 -6.19
N LEU A 3 4.33 10.80 -7.12
CA LEU A 3 3.56 11.02 -8.36
C LEU A 3 3.55 9.78 -9.27
N GLU A 4 4.57 8.92 -9.15
CA GLU A 4 4.64 7.65 -9.88
C GLU A 4 3.58 6.62 -9.43
N LEU A 5 2.92 6.83 -8.27
CA LEU A 5 1.77 6.02 -7.86
C LEU A 5 0.58 6.16 -8.81
N ALA A 6 0.39 7.32 -9.44
CA ALA A 6 -0.72 7.56 -10.36
C ALA A 6 -0.66 6.68 -11.62
N LYS A 7 0.53 6.11 -11.92
CA LYS A 7 0.74 5.18 -13.05
C LYS A 7 0.55 3.71 -12.66
N LYS A 8 0.33 3.40 -11.38
CA LYS A 8 0.15 2.03 -10.88
C LYS A 8 -1.31 1.57 -11.02
N PRO A 9 -1.58 0.25 -11.05
CA PRO A 9 -2.94 -0.27 -11.02
C PRO A 9 -3.73 0.32 -9.84
N ILE A 10 -5.03 0.56 -10.08
CA ILE A 10 -5.96 1.13 -9.10
C ILE A 10 -5.87 0.44 -7.72
N PRO A 11 -5.82 -0.91 -7.62
CA PRO A 11 -5.74 -1.59 -6.32
C PRO A 11 -4.49 -1.21 -5.50
N CYS A 12 -3.37 -0.90 -6.15
CA CYS A 12 -2.16 -0.44 -5.49
C CYS A 12 -2.30 0.99 -4.96
N VAL A 13 -2.99 1.86 -5.69
CA VAL A 13 -3.28 3.23 -5.27
C VAL A 13 -4.21 3.22 -4.07
N GLU A 14 -5.28 2.44 -4.13
CA GLU A 14 -6.23 2.25 -3.02
C GLU A 14 -5.53 1.75 -1.76
N TYR A 15 -4.64 0.76 -1.89
CA TYR A 15 -3.83 0.28 -0.76
C TYR A 15 -3.03 1.41 -0.10
N VAL A 16 -2.31 2.22 -0.87
CA VAL A 16 -1.49 3.31 -0.30
C VAL A 16 -2.39 4.37 0.33
N VAL A 17 -3.47 4.76 -0.31
CA VAL A 17 -4.38 5.78 0.24
C VAL A 17 -4.99 5.30 1.56
N VAL A 18 -5.54 4.08 1.61
CA VAL A 18 -6.09 3.53 2.86
C VAL A 18 -5.01 3.40 3.94
N HIS A 19 -3.81 2.96 3.58
CA HIS A 19 -2.67 2.86 4.50
C HIS A 19 -2.33 4.20 5.15
N GLU A 20 -2.16 5.25 4.35
CA GLU A 20 -1.83 6.59 4.85
C GLU A 20 -2.98 7.21 5.67
N LEU A 21 -4.23 6.93 5.30
CA LEU A 21 -5.38 7.37 6.09
C LEU A 21 -5.45 6.66 7.44
N LEU A 22 -5.15 5.37 7.50
CA LEU A 22 -5.14 4.63 8.77
C LEU A 22 -4.03 5.06 9.71
N HIS A 23 -2.91 5.59 9.20
CA HIS A 23 -1.88 6.22 10.04
C HIS A 23 -2.37 7.41 10.85
N LEU A 24 -3.47 8.06 10.44
CA LEU A 24 -4.12 9.12 11.22
C LEU A 24 -4.84 8.56 12.46
N ILE A 25 -5.21 7.28 12.44
CA ILE A 25 -5.95 6.59 13.52
C ILE A 25 -5.00 5.79 14.40
N GLU A 26 -4.04 5.08 13.78
CA GLU A 26 -3.07 4.23 14.44
C GLU A 26 -1.71 4.39 13.74
N GLN A 27 -0.74 4.98 14.43
CA GLN A 27 0.56 5.36 13.84
C GLN A 27 1.50 4.17 13.64
N SER A 28 1.27 3.07 14.37
CA SER A 28 2.13 1.89 14.34
C SER A 28 1.49 0.76 13.55
N HIS A 29 2.28 -0.02 12.81
CA HIS A 29 1.78 -1.20 12.06
C HIS A 29 1.52 -2.42 12.96
N ASN A 30 0.94 -2.21 14.14
CA ASN A 30 0.64 -3.24 15.12
C ASN A 30 -0.61 -4.08 14.74
N GLU A 31 -1.01 -5.03 15.58
CA GLU A 31 -2.19 -5.88 15.32
C GLU A 31 -3.47 -5.09 15.08
N ARG A 32 -3.65 -3.95 15.78
CA ARG A 32 -4.81 -3.07 15.59
C ARG A 32 -4.80 -2.45 14.20
N PHE A 33 -3.64 -1.98 13.72
CA PHE A 33 -3.50 -1.48 12.35
C PHE A 33 -3.84 -2.55 11.32
N LEU A 34 -3.36 -3.78 11.51
CA LEU A 34 -3.65 -4.90 10.61
C LEU A 34 -5.14 -5.29 10.61
N SER A 35 -5.81 -5.18 11.76
CA SER A 35 -7.26 -5.35 11.86
C SER A 35 -7.97 -4.28 11.04
N LEU A 36 -7.62 -3.01 11.24
CA LEU A 36 -8.23 -1.89 10.51
C LEU A 36 -8.01 -2.01 8.99
N MET A 37 -6.81 -2.38 8.54
CA MET A 37 -6.56 -2.66 7.12
C MET A 37 -7.48 -3.77 6.60
N THR A 38 -7.69 -4.83 7.37
CA THR A 38 -8.54 -5.95 6.99
C THR A 38 -10.01 -5.56 6.93
N ASP A 39 -10.46 -4.67 7.81
CA ASP A 39 -11.85 -4.19 7.86
C ASP A 39 -12.16 -3.22 6.72
N TYR A 40 -11.25 -2.28 6.44
CA TYR A 40 -11.47 -1.23 5.43
C TYR A 40 -11.00 -1.60 4.01
N LEU A 41 -10.07 -2.55 3.89
CA LEU A 41 -9.59 -3.03 2.59
C LEU A 41 -9.24 -4.53 2.67
N PRO A 42 -10.22 -5.46 2.68
CA PRO A 42 -9.97 -6.90 2.90
C PRO A 42 -8.94 -7.53 1.95
N THR A 43 -8.77 -6.97 0.74
CA THR A 43 -7.84 -7.41 -0.30
C THR A 43 -6.44 -6.79 -0.18
N TRP A 44 -6.16 -6.01 0.88
CA TRP A 44 -4.93 -5.23 1.02
C TRP A 44 -3.65 -6.05 0.90
N ARG A 45 -3.67 -7.32 1.28
CA ARG A 45 -2.52 -8.23 1.16
C ARG A 45 -2.13 -8.44 -0.30
N SER A 46 -3.10 -8.71 -1.18
CA SER A 46 -2.88 -8.86 -2.61
C SER A 46 -2.43 -7.55 -3.26
N SER A 47 -3.06 -6.44 -2.89
CA SER A 47 -2.66 -5.11 -3.38
C SER A 47 -1.24 -4.73 -2.93
N LYS A 48 -0.84 -5.09 -1.71
CA LYS A 48 0.52 -4.90 -1.18
C LYS A 48 1.54 -5.75 -1.94
N GLU A 49 1.23 -7.02 -2.18
CA GLU A 49 2.08 -7.92 -2.97
C GLU A 49 2.27 -7.39 -4.39
N GLU A 50 1.19 -6.94 -5.02
CA GLU A 50 1.24 -6.33 -6.35
C GLU A 50 2.06 -5.04 -6.36
N LEU A 51 1.85 -4.16 -5.38
CA LEU A 51 2.64 -2.95 -5.22
C LEU A 51 4.13 -3.25 -5.05
N ASN A 52 4.47 -4.26 -4.25
CA ASN A 52 5.85 -4.70 -4.03
C ASN A 52 6.48 -5.24 -5.33
N ARG A 53 5.74 -5.95 -6.18
CA ARG A 53 6.25 -6.36 -7.51
C ARG A 53 6.62 -5.16 -8.38
N PHE A 54 5.84 -4.07 -8.33
CA PHE A 54 6.19 -2.84 -9.06
C PHE A 54 7.38 -2.10 -8.46
N ILE A 55 7.55 -2.12 -7.14
CA ILE A 55 8.71 -1.49 -6.47
C ILE A 55 9.99 -2.28 -6.78
N LEU A 56 9.95 -3.61 -6.66
CA LEU A 56 11.06 -4.49 -7.02
C LEU A 56 11.40 -4.43 -8.53
N ALA A 57 10.38 -4.28 -9.40
CA ALA A 57 10.61 -4.05 -10.82
C ALA A 57 11.21 -2.66 -11.11
N ALA A 58 10.88 -1.65 -10.29
CA ALA A 58 11.49 -0.32 -10.36
C ALA A 58 12.92 -0.28 -9.79
N GLU A 59 13.29 -1.20 -8.89
CA GLU A 59 14.67 -1.39 -8.41
C GLU A 59 15.61 -2.01 -9.46
N ASN A 60 15.10 -2.43 -10.62
CA ASN A 60 15.91 -2.72 -11.81
C ASN A 60 16.31 -1.46 -12.60
N TRP A 61 16.05 -0.27 -12.10
CA TRP A 61 16.62 0.97 -12.62
C TRP A 61 17.71 1.50 -11.68
N ASN A 62 18.94 1.51 -12.23
CA ASN A 62 20.24 2.04 -11.78
C ASN A 62 21.25 0.90 -11.53
N HIS A 63 22.22 0.61 -12.42
CA HIS A 63 23.32 1.46 -12.91
C HIS A 63 24.08 2.19 -11.80
#